data_AF-A0A1R3FFH0-F1
#
_entry.id   AF-A0A1R3FFH0-F1
#
_cell.length_a   1.000
_cell.length_b   1.000
_cell.length_c   1.000
_cell.angle_alpha   90.00
_cell.angle_beta   90.00
_cell.angle_gamma   90.00
#
_symmetry.space_group_name_H-M   'P 1'
#
loop_
_entity.id
_entity.type
_entity.pdbx_description
1 polymer ?
#
loop_
_entity_poly.entity_id
_entity_poly.type
_entity_poly.pdbx_seq_one_letter_code
_entity_poly.pdbx_strand_id
1 'polypeptide(L)'
;MKEVEVLYSLLAKEVESLNSKLNKKLNLNQQDKVKKHISLSGANGRLWVSPSTGGYDVSVSGASLERALLPVLQAHFNRSPDGYKQKNSNKGFLRQPYWRTNNFSDVQYACELYANTPG
;
A
#
# COMPACT_ATOMS: atom_id res chain seq x y z
N MET A 1 -3.04 -9.39 -16.97
CA MET A 1 -2.16 -8.30 -17.43
C MET A 1 -2.87 -6.96 -17.44
N LYS A 2 -4.01 -6.82 -18.13
CA LYS A 2 -4.79 -5.57 -18.19
C LYS A 2 -5.05 -4.88 -16.84
N GLU A 3 -5.47 -5.61 -15.80
CA GLU A 3 -5.73 -5.03 -14.47
C GLU A 3 -4.46 -4.48 -13.80
N VAL A 4 -3.31 -5.14 -13.99
CA VAL A 4 -2.03 -4.70 -13.45
C VAL A 4 -1.59 -3.39 -14.10
N GLU A 5 -1.73 -3.30 -15.43
CA GLU A 5 -1.40 -2.10 -16.21
C GLU A 5 -2.29 -0.92 -15.82
N VAL A 6 -3.61 -1.13 -15.74
CA VAL A 6 -4.56 -0.10 -15.30
C VAL A 6 -4.22 0.39 -13.88
N LEU A 7 -3.99 -0.53 -12.94
CA LEU A 7 -3.61 -0.16 -11.58
C LEU A 7 -2.29 0.61 -11.55
N TYR A 8 -1.28 0.17 -12.31
CA TYR A 8 0.01 0.85 -12.37
C TYR A 8 -0.16 2.28 -12.91
N SER A 9 -0.91 2.48 -14.00
CA SER A 9 -1.18 3.81 -14.55
C SER A 9 -1.94 4.71 -13.58
N LEU A 10 -2.91 4.16 -12.83
CA LEU A 10 -3.63 4.92 -11.80
C LEU A 10 -2.70 5.34 -10.66
N LEU A 11 -1.87 4.43 -10.16
CA LEU A 11 -0.89 4.73 -9.11
C LEU A 11 0.19 5.70 -9.59
N ALA A 12 0.59 5.65 -10.86
CA ALA A 12 1.57 6.58 -11.42
C ALA A 12 1.04 8.03 -11.38
N LYS A 13 -0.22 8.23 -11.79
CA LYS A 13 -0.90 9.54 -11.70
C LYS A 13 -1.04 10.02 -10.25
N GLU A 14 -1.39 9.11 -9.34
CA GLU A 14 -1.50 9.45 -7.91
C GLU A 14 -0.14 9.88 -7.33
N VAL A 15 0.92 9.12 -7.61
CA VAL A 15 2.28 9.43 -7.15
C VAL A 15 2.77 10.77 -7.72
N GLU A 16 2.53 11.04 -9.00
CA GLU A 16 2.86 12.33 -9.63
C GLU A 16 2.12 13.49 -8.95
N SER A 17 0.81 13.34 -8.72
CA SER A 17 -0.03 14.29 -7.98
C SER A 17 0.52 14.55 -6.56
N LEU A 18 0.85 13.50 -5.81
CA LEU A 18 1.37 13.62 -4.44
C LEU A 18 2.76 14.27 -4.40
N ASN A 19 3.65 13.89 -5.32
CA ASN A 19 4.97 14.51 -5.42
C ASN A 19 4.86 16.01 -5.70
N SER A 20 3.95 16.43 -6.59
CA SER A 20 3.71 17.84 -6.88
C SER A 20 3.06 18.58 -5.71
N LYS A 21 2.02 18.04 -5.08
CA LYS A 21 1.25 18.73 -4.03
C LYS A 21 1.99 18.82 -2.70
N LEU A 22 2.72 17.77 -2.34
CA LEU A 22 3.35 17.63 -1.01
C LEU A 22 4.86 17.87 -1.06
N ASN A 23 5.42 18.23 -2.24
CA ASN A 23 6.85 18.35 -2.48
C ASN A 23 7.63 17.11 -2.00
N LYS A 24 7.16 15.92 -2.41
CA LYS A 24 7.74 14.62 -2.05
C LYS A 24 8.52 14.04 -3.23
N LYS A 25 9.32 13.00 -2.93
CA LYS A 25 10.07 12.21 -3.92
C LYS A 25 9.70 10.73 -3.80
N LEU A 26 8.41 10.44 -3.90
CA LEU A 26 7.89 9.09 -3.91
C LEU A 26 8.22 8.42 -5.25
N ASN A 27 8.63 7.16 -5.18
CA ASN A 27 8.91 6.32 -6.35
C ASN A 27 7.89 5.19 -6.44
N LEU A 28 7.35 4.99 -7.63
CA LEU A 28 6.50 3.85 -7.98
C LEU A 28 7.37 2.71 -8.52
N ASN A 29 7.30 1.56 -7.85
CA ASN A 29 8.08 0.37 -8.18
C ASN A 29 7.16 -0.78 -8.56
N GLN A 30 7.62 -1.65 -9.46
CA GLN A 30 6.94 -2.89 -9.81
C GLN A 30 7.96 -4.03 -9.80
N GLN A 31 7.66 -5.15 -9.14
CA GLN A 31 8.58 -6.29 -9.13
C GLN A 31 8.68 -6.93 -10.52
N ASP A 32 9.91 -7.25 -10.95
CA ASP A 32 10.15 -7.85 -12.27
C ASP A 32 9.54 -9.23 -12.44
N LYS A 33 9.70 -10.09 -11.42
CA LYS A 33 9.19 -11.47 -11.46
C LYS A 33 7.67 -11.54 -11.26
N VAL A 34 7.11 -10.63 -10.48
CA VAL A 34 5.70 -10.64 -10.09
C VAL A 34 5.12 -9.26 -10.31
N LYS A 35 4.77 -8.96 -11.56
CA LYS A 35 4.30 -7.63 -12.00
C LYS A 35 3.08 -7.11 -11.25
N LYS A 36 2.28 -7.99 -10.63
CA LYS A 36 1.16 -7.60 -9.76
C LYS A 36 1.60 -6.95 -8.44
N HIS A 37 2.86 -7.09 -8.03
CA HIS A 37 3.38 -6.45 -6.82
C HIS A 37 3.91 -5.07 -7.17
N ILE A 38 3.06 -4.06 -6.95
CA ILE A 38 3.39 -2.65 -7.14
C ILE A 38 3.61 -2.04 -5.75
N SER A 39 4.57 -1.14 -5.60
CA SER A 39 4.82 -0.46 -4.33
C SER A 39 5.28 0.98 -4.48
N LEU A 40 4.94 1.79 -3.49
CA LEU A 40 5.47 3.11 -3.29
C LEU A 40 6.62 3.05 -2.28
N SER A 41 7.67 3.81 -2.57
CA SER A 41 8.84 4.02 -1.71
C SER A 41 9.20 5.51 -1.66
N GLY A 42 10.08 5.93 -0.76
CA GLY A 42 10.47 7.34 -0.61
C GLY A 42 9.91 8.02 0.64
N ALA A 43 9.18 7.28 1.46
CA ALA A 43 8.88 7.57 2.86
C ALA A 43 9.25 6.35 3.74
N ASN A 44 8.93 6.38 5.04
CA ASN A 44 9.24 5.28 5.96
C ASN A 44 8.63 3.95 5.51
N GLY A 45 9.48 2.93 5.29
CA GLY A 45 9.02 1.62 4.85
C GLY A 45 8.47 1.62 3.41
N ARG A 46 7.47 0.79 3.13
CA ARG A 46 6.85 0.65 1.80
C ARG A 46 5.34 0.46 1.91
N LEU A 47 4.61 1.15 1.04
CA LEU A 47 3.22 0.84 0.74
C LEU A 47 3.18 -0.08 -0.48
N TRP A 48 2.44 -1.17 -0.42
CA TRP A 48 2.25 -2.11 -1.52
C TRP A 48 0.78 -2.11 -1.93
N VAL A 49 0.56 -2.16 -3.24
CA VAL A 49 -0.76 -2.29 -3.83
C VAL A 49 -0.68 -3.38 -4.89
N SER A 50 -1.62 -4.32 -4.85
CA SER A 50 -1.68 -5.39 -5.84
C SER A 50 -3.13 -5.68 -6.25
N PRO A 51 -3.41 -5.97 -7.53
CA PRO A 51 -4.72 -6.43 -7.93
C PRO A 51 -5.01 -7.78 -7.26
N SER A 52 -6.28 -7.97 -6.93
CA SER A 52 -6.77 -9.10 -6.15
C SER A 52 -8.19 -9.45 -6.59
N THR A 53 -8.61 -10.68 -6.37
CA THR A 53 -10.01 -11.06 -6.63
C THR A 53 -10.92 -10.23 -5.74
N GLY A 54 -11.74 -9.37 -6.36
CA GLY A 54 -12.58 -8.41 -5.65
C GLY A 54 -11.96 -7.03 -5.43
N GLY A 55 -10.88 -6.67 -6.13
CA GLY A 55 -10.33 -5.31 -6.17
C GLY A 55 -8.82 -5.23 -5.99
N TYR A 56 -8.38 -4.58 -4.92
CA TYR A 56 -6.99 -4.27 -4.62
C TYR A 56 -6.66 -4.69 -3.20
N ASP A 57 -5.52 -5.37 -3.02
CA ASP A 57 -4.92 -5.52 -1.71
C ASP A 57 -3.97 -4.34 -1.47
N VAL A 58 -4.22 -3.58 -0.41
CA VAL A 58 -3.37 -2.50 0.09
C VAL A 58 -2.64 -3.02 1.34
N SER A 59 -1.32 -2.95 1.37
CA SER A 59 -0.53 -3.41 2.52
C SER A 59 0.64 -2.50 2.83
N VAL A 60 0.98 -2.37 4.10
CA VAL A 60 2.10 -1.53 4.58
C VAL A 60 3.20 -2.41 5.14
N SER A 61 4.45 -2.12 4.83
CA SER A 61 5.61 -2.91 5.26
C SER A 61 6.67 -2.02 5.89
N GLY A 62 7.16 -2.42 7.07
CA GLY A 62 8.16 -1.70 7.85
C GLY A 62 7.65 -1.46 9.27
N ALA A 63 8.44 -1.77 10.30
CA ALA A 63 7.92 -1.82 11.68
C ALA A 63 7.36 -0.49 12.18
N SER A 64 8.05 0.60 11.86
CA SER A 64 7.62 1.94 12.23
C SER A 64 6.39 2.38 11.43
N LEU A 65 6.35 2.09 10.12
CA LEU A 65 5.20 2.38 9.26
C LEU A 65 3.95 1.59 9.69
N GLU A 66 4.10 0.29 9.93
CA GLU A 66 3.03 -0.58 10.40
C GLU A 66 2.45 -0.07 11.72
N ARG A 67 3.31 0.31 12.68
CA ARG A 67 2.84 0.87 13.96
C ARG A 67 2.10 2.20 13.79
N ALA A 68 2.56 3.06 12.89
CA ALA A 68 1.97 4.38 12.66
C ALA A 68 0.63 4.31 11.90
N LEU A 69 0.57 3.50 10.84
CA LEU A 69 -0.58 3.49 9.94
C LEU A 69 -1.63 2.42 10.27
N LEU A 70 -1.30 1.37 11.02
CA LEU A 70 -2.26 0.34 11.40
C LEU A 70 -3.54 0.90 12.06
N PRO A 71 -3.48 1.73 13.13
CA PRO A 71 -4.70 2.25 13.76
C PRO A 71 -5.51 3.14 12.82
N VAL A 72 -4.84 3.94 11.98
CA VAL A 72 -5.50 4.84 11.02
C VAL A 72 -6.20 4.07 9.92
N LEU A 73 -5.55 3.04 9.37
CA LEU A 73 -6.14 2.18 8.34
C LEU A 73 -7.29 1.34 8.91
N GLN A 74 -7.20 0.85 10.15
CA GLN A 74 -8.32 0.16 10.80
C GLN A 74 -9.53 1.08 10.96
N ALA A 75 -9.32 2.34 11.34
CA ALA A 75 -10.38 3.33 11.44
C ALA A 75 -10.99 3.63 10.06
N HIS A 76 -10.17 3.84 9.03
CA HIS A 76 -10.62 4.12 7.66
C HIS A 76 -11.46 2.98 7.07
N PHE A 77 -10.96 1.74 7.16
CA PHE A 77 -11.68 0.56 6.65
C PHE A 77 -12.79 0.08 7.60
N ASN A 78 -12.89 0.67 8.80
CA ASN A 78 -13.80 0.27 9.86
C ASN A 78 -13.72 -1.23 10.21
N ARG A 79 -12.50 -1.81 10.14
CA ARG A 79 -12.25 -3.24 10.35
C ARG A 79 -10.77 -3.56 10.53
N SER A 80 -10.50 -4.72 11.13
CA SER A 80 -9.16 -5.32 11.18
C SER A 80 -8.63 -5.67 9.79
N PRO A 81 -7.29 -5.81 9.63
CA PRO A 81 -6.70 -6.31 8.39
C PRO A 81 -7.33 -7.64 7.96
N ASP A 82 -7.55 -7.83 6.66
CA ASP A 82 -8.00 -9.11 6.08
C ASP A 82 -6.96 -10.21 6.24
N GLY A 83 -5.72 -9.82 6.50
CA GLY A 83 -4.65 -10.72 6.82
C GLY A 83 -3.30 -10.04 6.82
N TYR A 84 -2.26 -10.86 6.70
CA TYR A 84 -0.86 -10.45 6.74
C TYR A 84 -0.13 -11.15 5.61
N LYS A 85 0.67 -10.41 4.83
CA LYS A 85 1.43 -10.94 3.71
C LYS A 85 2.67 -11.72 4.17
N GLN A 86 3.15 -11.46 5.37
CA GLN A 86 4.24 -12.19 6.00
C GLN A 86 3.75 -12.80 7.32
N LYS A 87 3.74 -14.13 7.39
CA LYS A 87 3.32 -14.88 8.58
C LYS A 87 4.39 -15.90 8.96
N ASN A 88 4.74 -15.98 10.24
CA ASN A 88 5.40 -17.13 10.82
C ASN A 88 4.59 -17.60 12.03
N SER A 89 3.73 -18.57 11.78
CA SER A 89 2.74 -19.09 12.72
C SER A 89 3.38 -19.68 13.98
N ASN A 90 4.56 -20.29 13.85
CA ASN A 90 5.28 -20.91 14.96
C ASN A 90 5.83 -19.86 15.96
N LYS A 91 5.95 -18.60 15.54
CA LYS A 91 6.49 -17.50 16.36
C LYS A 91 5.45 -16.41 16.65
N GLY A 92 4.18 -16.62 16.30
CA GLY A 92 3.14 -15.58 16.42
C GLY A 92 3.40 -14.33 15.59
N PHE A 93 4.27 -14.42 14.58
CA PHE A 93 4.74 -13.26 13.82
C PHE A 93 3.77 -12.94 12.69
N LEU A 94 3.12 -11.80 12.79
CA LEU A 94 2.19 -11.26 11.80
C LEU A 94 2.71 -9.91 11.33
N ARG A 95 3.10 -9.83 10.05
CA ARG A 95 3.71 -8.64 9.45
C ARG A 95 3.13 -8.32 8.10
N GLN A 96 3.26 -7.06 7.72
CA GLN A 96 2.70 -6.56 6.47
C GLN A 96 1.18 -6.80 6.39
N PRO A 97 0.40 -6.16 7.29
CA PRO A 97 -1.06 -6.25 7.27
C PRO A 97 -1.58 -5.77 5.92
N TYR A 98 -2.66 -6.39 5.44
CA TYR A 98 -3.34 -5.96 4.22
C TYR A 98 -4.85 -5.81 4.41
N TRP A 99 -5.42 -4.88 3.65
CA TRP A 99 -6.85 -4.71 3.46
C TRP A 99 -7.17 -4.84 1.98
N ARG A 100 -8.27 -5.52 1.69
CA ARG A 100 -8.86 -5.63 0.37
C ARG A 100 -9.96 -4.60 0.21
N THR A 101 -9.92 -3.88 -0.88
CA THR A 101 -10.94 -2.91 -1.25
C THR A 101 -11.22 -2.99 -2.74
N ASN A 102 -12.49 -2.84 -3.13
CA ASN A 102 -12.89 -2.68 -4.52
C ASN A 102 -12.92 -1.20 -4.96
N ASN A 103 -12.63 -0.28 -4.03
CA ASN A 103 -12.69 1.15 -4.25
C ASN A 103 -11.29 1.74 -4.38
N PHE A 104 -11.01 2.37 -5.52
CA PHE A 104 -9.70 2.98 -5.74
C PHE A 104 -9.46 4.20 -4.85
N SER A 105 -10.51 4.89 -4.36
CA SER A 105 -10.31 6.02 -3.43
C SER A 105 -9.66 5.59 -2.12
N ASP A 106 -9.90 4.36 -1.67
CA ASP A 106 -9.22 3.81 -0.48
C ASP A 106 -7.72 3.59 -0.73
N VAL A 107 -7.37 3.23 -1.97
CA VAL A 107 -5.97 3.10 -2.40
C VAL A 107 -5.30 4.47 -2.41
N GLN A 108 -5.97 5.49 -2.93
CA GLN A 108 -5.47 6.88 -2.93
C GLN A 108 -5.26 7.38 -1.50
N TYR A 109 -6.24 7.17 -0.62
CA TYR A 109 -6.14 7.53 0.79
C TYR A 109 -4.93 6.85 1.47
N ALA A 110 -4.70 5.57 1.20
CA ALA A 110 -3.51 4.89 1.71
C ALA A 110 -2.19 5.47 1.14
N CYS A 111 -2.18 5.91 -0.12
CA CYS A 111 -1.03 6.58 -0.72
C CYS A 111 -0.76 7.95 -0.06
N GLU A 112 -1.80 8.72 0.22
CA GLU A 112 -1.72 10.00 0.94
C GLU A 112 -1.19 9.81 2.37
N LEU A 113 -1.71 8.83 3.10
CA LEU A 113 -1.21 8.48 4.43
C LEU A 113 0.27 8.12 4.39
N TYR A 114 0.67 7.27 3.43
CA TYR A 114 2.07 6.88 3.25
C TYR A 114 2.96 8.10 2.95
N ALA A 115 2.55 8.98 2.03
CA ALA A 115 3.29 10.17 1.63
C ALA A 115 3.56 11.14 2.79
N ASN A 116 2.64 11.19 3.75
CA ASN A 116 2.72 12.05 4.93
C ASN A 116 3.56 11.46 6.07
N THR A 117 3.99 10.19 5.98
CA THR A 117 4.93 9.65 6.94
C THR A 117 6.33 10.26 6.77
N PRO A 118 7.10 10.48 7.85
CA PRO A 118 8.46 10.98 7.75
C PRO A 118 9.32 10.00 6.93
N GLY A 119 10.14 10.51 6.01
CA GLY A 119 11.04 9.72 5.16
C GLY A 119 12.45 9.64 5.73
#